data_AF-A0AAU3ETL0-F1
#
_entry.id   AF-A0AAU3ETL0-F1
#
_cell.length_a   1.000
_cell.length_b   1.000
_cell.length_c   1.000
_cell.angle_alpha   90.00
_cell.angle_beta   90.00
_cell.angle_gamma   90.00
#
_symmetry.space_group_name_H-M   'P 1'
#
loop_
_entity.id
_entity.type
_entity.pdbx_description
1 polymer ?
#
loop_
_entity_poly.entity_id
_entity_poly.type
_entity_poly.pdbx_seq_one_letter_code
_entity_poly.pdbx_strand_id
1 'polypeptide(L)'
;MENVSFTWRRAGRDTLVVVKKKLWPPKALRISDPGIREMLQKMPESAPLIGLGSGKKKVSVDLDHDSPHVLISAGTGGKSMILRCLTCHSSTTARSPGSWTTSGSLMCGPAACPA
;
A
#
# COMPACT_ATOMS: atom_id res chain seq x y z
N MET A 1 -22.62 -3.10 -16.43
CA MET A 1 -21.28 -3.69 -16.35
C MET A 1 -20.33 -2.64 -15.79
N GLU A 2 -19.85 -2.83 -14.57
CA GLU A 2 -18.94 -1.88 -13.93
C GLU A 2 -17.48 -2.30 -14.14
N ASN A 3 -16.58 -1.32 -14.21
CA ASN A 3 -15.13 -1.54 -14.25
C ASN A 3 -14.61 -2.31 -15.47
N VAL A 4 -15.11 -2.01 -16.67
CA VAL A 4 -14.57 -2.51 -17.94
C VAL A 4 -14.23 -1.35 -18.87
N SER A 5 -13.06 -1.42 -19.49
CA SER A 5 -12.69 -0.50 -20.57
C SER A 5 -12.94 -1.18 -21.90
N PHE A 6 -13.66 -0.50 -22.77
CA PHE A 6 -13.92 -0.94 -24.14
C PHE A 6 -12.93 -0.29 -25.08
N THR A 7 -12.32 -1.07 -25.96
CA THR A 7 -11.48 -0.54 -27.02
C THR A 7 -11.84 -1.23 -28.32
N TRP A 8 -12.25 -0.42 -29.30
CA TRP A 8 -12.52 -0.89 -30.64
C TRP A 8 -11.19 -1.02 -31.39
N ARG A 9 -10.98 -2.17 -32.01
CA ARG A 9 -9.80 -2.45 -32.86
C ARG A 9 -10.30 -2.99 -34.19
N ARG A 10 -9.78 -2.46 -35.28
CA ARG A 10 -9.94 -3.08 -36.60
C ARG A 10 -8.84 -4.12 -36.78
N ALA A 11 -9.23 -5.36 -37.02
CA ALA A 11 -8.33 -6.44 -37.42
C ALA A 11 -8.64 -6.80 -38.88
N GLY A 12 -8.04 -6.07 -39.82
CA GLY A 12 -8.35 -6.21 -41.24
C GLY A 12 -9.79 -5.75 -41.57
N ARG A 13 -10.63 -6.67 -42.06
CA ARG A 13 -12.05 -6.41 -42.38
C ARG A 13 -12.99 -6.55 -41.18
N ASP A 14 -12.54 -7.19 -40.11
CA ASP A 14 -13.36 -7.45 -38.93
C ASP A 14 -13.17 -6.37 -37.87
N THR A 15 -14.28 -5.98 -37.24
CA THR A 15 -14.29 -5.04 -36.11
C THR A 15 -14.39 -5.82 -34.82
N LEU A 16 -13.36 -5.73 -33.98
CA LEU A 16 -13.28 -6.42 -32.70
C LEU A 16 -13.46 -5.42 -31.56
N VAL A 17 -14.26 -5.82 -30.56
CA VAL A 17 -14.34 -5.13 -29.27
C VAL A 17 -13.44 -5.85 -28.28
N VAL A 18 -12.39 -5.17 -27.84
CA VAL A 18 -11.56 -5.65 -26.74
C VAL A 18 -12.17 -5.11 -25.44
N VAL A 19 -12.66 -6.01 -24.60
CA VAL A 19 -13.17 -5.70 -23.26
C VAL A 19 -12.10 -6.07 -22.24
N LYS A 20 -11.57 -5.08 -21.51
CA LYS A 20 -10.61 -5.32 -20.42
C LYS A 20 -11.25 -5.02 -19.08
N LYS A 21 -11.17 -5.96 -18.14
CA LYS A 21 -11.56 -5.72 -16.74
C LYS A 21 -10.55 -4.78 -16.10
N LYS A 22 -11.02 -3.61 -15.67
CA LYS A 22 -10.22 -2.59 -15.01
C LYS A 22 -10.17 -2.90 -13.51
N LEU A 23 -9.00 -3.30 -13.03
CA LEU A 23 -8.78 -3.51 -11.60
C LEU A 23 -8.37 -2.17 -10.98
N TRP A 24 -9.28 -1.55 -10.23
CA TRP A 24 -8.93 -0.33 -9.50
C TRP A 24 -8.15 -0.66 -8.22
N PRO A 25 -7.22 0.21 -7.81
CA PRO A 25 -6.64 0.12 -6.48
C PRO A 25 -7.75 0.32 -5.42
N PRO A 26 -7.60 -0.25 -4.22
CA PRO A 26 -8.49 0.01 -3.09
C PRO A 26 -8.55 1.51 -2.76
N LYS A 27 -9.76 2.04 -2.51
CA LYS A 27 -9.93 3.46 -2.12
C LYS A 27 -9.36 3.79 -0.75
N ALA A 28 -9.35 2.81 0.14
CA ALA A 28 -8.76 2.88 1.46
C ALA A 28 -8.15 1.51 1.78
N LEU A 29 -7.09 1.53 2.59
CA LEU A 29 -6.40 0.34 3.05
C LEU A 29 -6.18 0.49 4.56
N ARG A 30 -6.60 -0.51 5.34
CA ARG A 30 -6.46 -0.53 6.79
C ARG A 30 -5.64 -1.74 7.22
N ILE A 31 -4.91 -1.60 8.33
CA ILE A 31 -4.16 -2.72 8.92
C ILE A 31 -5.11 -3.84 9.39
N SER A 32 -6.33 -3.49 9.76
CA SER A 32 -7.39 -4.44 10.14
C SER A 32 -7.96 -5.24 8.97
N ASP A 33 -7.66 -4.87 7.73
CA ASP A 33 -8.19 -5.59 6.57
C ASP A 33 -7.57 -7.00 6.49
N PRO A 34 -8.36 -8.02 6.15
CA PRO A 34 -7.89 -9.40 6.15
C PRO A 34 -6.75 -9.58 5.14
N GLY A 35 -5.68 -10.26 5.56
CA GLY A 35 -4.51 -10.52 4.72
C GLY A 35 -3.46 -9.42 4.73
N ILE A 36 -3.76 -8.22 5.24
CA ILE A 36 -2.80 -7.11 5.27
C ILE A 36 -1.76 -7.32 6.36
N ARG A 37 -2.16 -7.79 7.55
CA ARG A 37 -1.22 -8.04 8.64
C ARG A 37 -0.21 -9.14 8.29
N GLU A 38 -0.68 -10.23 7.70
CA GLU A 38 0.14 -11.34 7.23
C GLU A 38 1.06 -10.89 6.08
N MET A 39 0.59 -9.95 5.25
CA MET A 39 1.40 -9.35 4.20
C MET A 39 2.53 -8.50 4.77
N LEU A 40 2.25 -7.66 5.76
CA LEU A 40 3.24 -6.81 6.43
C LEU A 40 4.29 -7.65 7.16
N GLN A 41 3.89 -8.74 7.81
CA GLN A 41 4.82 -9.67 8.49
C GLN A 41 5.80 -10.37 7.55
N LYS A 42 5.42 -10.55 6.27
CA LYS A 42 6.27 -11.20 5.26
C LYS A 42 7.17 -10.22 4.52
N MET A 43 7.02 -8.92 4.75
CA MET A 43 7.82 -7.90 4.06
C MET A 43 9.13 -7.67 4.81
N PRO A 44 10.25 -7.50 4.08
CA PRO A 44 11.51 -7.15 4.69
C PRO A 44 11.46 -5.72 5.21
N GLU A 45 12.20 -5.45 6.28
CA GLU A 45 12.29 -4.11 6.88
C GLU A 45 12.77 -3.05 5.88
N SER A 46 13.71 -3.44 5.02
CA SER A 46 14.25 -2.60 3.96
C SER A 46 13.28 -2.31 2.83
N ALA A 47 12.12 -2.98 2.78
CA ALA A 47 11.12 -2.71 1.75
C ALA A 47 9.74 -2.37 2.33
N PRO A 48 9.57 -1.19 2.98
CA PRO A 48 8.32 -0.85 3.63
C PRO A 48 7.16 -0.69 2.63
N LEU A 49 5.98 -1.17 3.03
CA LEU A 49 4.77 -1.08 2.21
C LEU A 49 4.21 0.36 2.21
N ILE A 50 4.09 0.97 1.04
CA ILE A 50 3.40 2.25 0.85
C ILE A 50 1.89 2.04 0.68
N GLY A 51 1.50 0.99 -0.05
CA GLY A 51 0.09 0.69 -0.31
C GLY A 51 -0.13 -0.40 -1.36
N LEU A 52 -1.38 -0.48 -1.83
CA LEU A 52 -1.80 -1.44 -2.87
C LEU A 52 -2.17 -0.73 -4.17
N GLY A 53 -1.52 -1.14 -5.26
CA GLY A 53 -1.85 -0.72 -6.61
C GLY A 53 -3.03 -1.50 -7.21
N SER A 54 -3.22 -1.30 -8.51
CA SER A 54 -4.21 -2.02 -9.32
C SER A 54 -4.10 -3.54 -9.12
N GLY A 55 -5.23 -4.19 -8.84
CA GLY A 55 -5.27 -5.64 -8.63
C GLY A 55 -4.62 -6.11 -7.33
N LYS A 56 -4.57 -5.25 -6.30
CA LYS A 56 -3.97 -5.54 -4.98
C LYS A 56 -2.47 -5.87 -5.06
N LYS A 57 -1.77 -5.35 -6.07
CA LYS A 57 -0.31 -5.47 -6.17
C LYS A 57 0.36 -4.61 -5.11
N LYS A 58 1.37 -5.16 -4.42
CA LYS A 58 2.13 -4.43 -3.40
C LYS A 58 2.94 -3.32 -4.05
N VAL A 59 2.97 -2.16 -3.40
CA VAL A 59 3.84 -1.04 -3.76
C VAL A 59 4.68 -0.72 -2.53
N SER A 60 5.99 -0.91 -2.64
CA SER A 60 6.97 -0.67 -1.58
C SER A 60 8.11 0.20 -2.09
N VAL A 61 8.84 0.79 -1.15
CA VAL A 61 10.14 1.41 -1.41
C VAL A 61 11.21 0.35 -1.24
N ASP A 62 12.35 0.46 -1.91
CA ASP A 62 13.56 -0.27 -1.57
C ASP A 62 14.54 0.67 -0.85
N LEU A 63 14.92 0.32 0.38
CA LEU A 63 15.81 1.10 1.25
C LEU A 63 17.20 0.47 1.40
N ASP A 64 17.48 -0.68 0.78
CA ASP A 64 18.83 -1.30 0.84
C ASP A 64 19.78 -0.73 -0.22
N HIS A 65 19.33 0.19 -1.07
CA HIS A 65 20.15 0.77 -2.11
C HIS A 65 21.12 1.83 -1.57
N ASP A 66 22.20 2.09 -2.31
CA ASP A 66 23.18 3.10 -1.92
C ASP A 66 22.56 4.51 -2.03
N SER A 67 22.45 5.20 -0.90
CA SER A 67 21.73 6.47 -0.73
C SER A 67 20.22 6.40 -1.06
N PRO A 68 19.41 5.70 -0.25
CA PRO A 68 17.99 5.51 -0.51
C PRO A 68 17.20 6.78 -0.16
N HIS A 69 16.73 7.50 -1.18
CA HIS A 69 15.91 8.70 -1.02
C HIS A 69 14.49 8.51 -1.55
N VAL A 70 13.50 8.92 -0.76
CA VAL A 70 12.07 8.85 -1.12
C VAL A 70 11.51 10.26 -1.23
N LEU A 71 10.99 10.60 -2.41
CA LEU A 71 10.27 11.85 -2.65
C LEU A 71 8.76 11.59 -2.57
N ILE A 72 8.08 12.31 -1.69
CA ILE A 72 6.62 12.20 -1.50
C ILE A 72 5.96 13.49 -1.98
N SER A 73 5.18 13.38 -3.05
CA SER A 73 4.29 14.45 -3.51
C SER A 73 2.84 14.01 -3.38
N ALA A 74 2.07 14.76 -2.59
CA ALA A 74 0.65 14.55 -2.41
C ALA A 74 -0.05 15.88 -2.15
N GLY A 75 -1.36 15.93 -2.42
CA GLY A 75 -2.21 17.07 -2.07
C GLY A 75 -2.27 17.33 -0.56
N THR A 76 -3.25 18.09 -0.11
CA THR A 76 -3.48 18.36 1.32
C THR A 76 -3.78 17.08 2.09
N GLY A 77 -3.12 16.88 3.24
CA GLY A 77 -3.38 15.78 4.19
C GLY A 77 -2.67 14.45 3.93
N GLY A 78 -2.10 14.20 2.74
CA GLY A 78 -1.50 12.90 2.42
C GLY A 78 -0.05 12.70 2.88
N LYS A 79 0.76 13.76 2.86
CA LYS A 79 2.23 13.67 3.05
C LYS A 79 2.62 13.14 4.42
N SER A 80 2.10 13.74 5.50
CA SER A 80 2.40 13.32 6.88
C SER A 80 1.85 11.93 7.19
N MET A 81 0.75 11.52 6.54
CA MET A 81 0.19 10.17 6.71
C MET A 81 1.09 9.11 6.07
N ILE A 82 1.58 9.36 4.85
CA ILE A 82 2.53 8.46 4.16
C ILE A 82 3.82 8.34 4.98
N LEU A 83 4.35 9.46 5.47
CA LEU A 83 5.56 9.45 6.31
C LEU A 83 5.34 8.63 7.59
N ARG A 84 4.20 8.81 8.26
CA ARG A 84 3.83 8.02 9.44
C ARG A 84 3.73 6.52 9.13
N CYS A 85 3.15 6.14 8.00
CA CYS A 85 3.06 4.75 7.60
C CYS A 85 4.44 4.12 7.38
N LEU A 86 5.38 4.86 6.76
CA LEU A 86 6.75 4.38 6.55
C LEU A 86 7.50 4.20 7.87
N THR A 87 7.41 5.15 8.80
CA THR A 87 8.12 5.10 10.09
C THR A 87 7.53 4.06 11.06
N CYS A 88 6.21 3.89 11.07
CA CYS A 88 5.56 2.85 11.85
C CYS A 88 5.96 1.45 11.38
N HIS A 89 6.13 1.25 10.06
CA HIS A 89 6.47 -0.06 9.51
C HIS A 89 7.88 -0.51 9.91
N SER A 90 8.88 0.37 9.81
CA SER A 90 10.25 0.07 10.22
C SER A 90 10.37 -0.14 11.73
N SER A 91 9.72 0.69 12.54
CA SER A 91 9.77 0.58 14.01
C SER A 91 9.05 -0.64 14.58
N THR A 92 8.02 -1.17 13.91
CA THR A 92 7.26 -2.34 14.39
C THR A 92 8.08 -3.64 14.32
N THR A 93 9.03 -3.73 13.38
CA THR A 93 9.87 -4.92 13.17
C THR A 93 11.15 -4.89 14.02
N ALA A 94 11.64 -3.70 14.40
CA ALA A 94 12.79 -3.54 15.29
C ALA A 94 12.54 -4.04 16.73
N ARG A 95 11.28 -4.25 17.14
CA ARG A 95 10.93 -4.88 18.42
C ARG A 95 10.84 -6.39 18.22
N SER A 96 11.76 -7.11 18.86
CA SER A 96 11.85 -8.57 18.94
C SER A 96 10.49 -9.31 18.95
N PRO A 97 10.39 -10.56 18.45
CA PRO A 97 9.11 -11.29 18.26
C PRO A 97 8.31 -11.65 19.54
N GLY A 98 8.67 -11.13 20.71
CA GLY A 98 8.28 -11.68 22.02
C GLY A 98 7.25 -10.93 22.86
N SER A 99 6.71 -9.77 22.46
CA SER A 99 5.74 -9.07 23.33
C SER A 99 4.64 -8.34 22.57
N TRP A 100 3.63 -9.10 22.12
CA TRP A 100 2.32 -8.53 21.78
C TRP A 100 1.45 -8.61 23.03
N THR A 101 1.61 -7.68 23.98
CA THR A 101 0.62 -7.55 25.06
C THR A 101 -0.63 -6.92 24.49
N THR A 102 -1.67 -7.75 24.34
CA THR A 102 -3.06 -7.38 24.14
C THR A 102 -3.51 -6.45 25.27
N SER A 103 -3.44 -5.16 25.04
CA SER A 103 -4.14 -4.16 25.84
C SER A 103 -4.47 -2.97 24.94
N GLY A 104 -5.75 -2.86 24.60
CA GLY A 104 -6.44 -1.60 24.31
C GLY A 104 -5.94 -0.75 23.14
N SER A 105 -6.67 -0.81 22.02
CA SER A 105 -6.90 0.32 21.11
C SER A 105 -5.67 1.13 20.67
N LEU A 106 -4.92 0.65 19.67
CA LEU A 106 -4.17 1.57 18.81
C LEU A 106 -5.02 1.93 17.59
N MET A 107 -5.94 2.86 17.81
CA MET A 107 -6.37 3.79 16.79
C MET A 107 -5.12 4.52 16.27
N CYS A 108 -4.85 4.49 14.97
CA CYS A 108 -4.00 5.49 14.31
C CYS A 108 -4.74 6.85 14.30
N GLY A 109 -5.02 7.38 15.49
CA GLY A 109 -5.33 8.77 15.72
C GLY A 109 -4.03 9.57 15.93
N PRO A 110 -4.09 10.91 15.90
CA PRO A 110 -2.94 11.80 15.98
C PRO A 110 -2.07 11.68 17.25
N ALA A 111 -2.46 10.87 18.23
CA ALA A 111 -1.77 10.70 19.51
C ALA A 111 -0.81 9.47 19.57
N ALA A 112 -0.72 8.65 18.51
CA ALA A 112 -0.01 7.37 18.58
C ALA A 112 1.46 7.39 18.13
N CYS A 113 2.00 8.55 17.75
CA CYS A 113 3.42 8.70 17.43
C CYS A 113 3.90 10.02 18.07
N PRO A 114 4.79 10.02 19.08
CA PRO A 114 5.46 11.26 19.45
C PRO A 114 6.30 11.73 18.27
N ALA A 115 6.34 13.04 18.08
CA ALA A 115 7.11 13.73 17.05
C ALA A 115 8.60 13.39 17.14
#